data_AF-A0A9Q0FRV8-F1
#
_entry.id   AF-A0A9Q0FRV8-F1
#
_cell.length_a   1.000
_cell.length_b   1.000
_cell.length_c   1.000
_cell.angle_alpha   90.00
_cell.angle_beta   90.00
_cell.angle_gamma   90.00
#
_symmetry.space_group_name_H-M   'P 1'
#
loop_
_entity.id
_entity.type
_entity.pdbx_description
1 polymer ?
#
loop_
_entity_poly.entity_id
_entity_poly.type
_entity_poly.pdbx_seq_one_letter_code
_entity_poly.pdbx_strand_id
1 'polypeptide(L)'
;MLVYQDLLTNDELLSDSFPYEEIENGMLWEVKGKWVVEEGAMDFNIGANPSAEGGEDEGVDDQAVKVVDIISTFRLQEQPTFDKKQFVTYMKRYIKLLTPKLDAEKQELFKKHIEGATKYLLSKIKELQFFVGESMQDDASMVFAYYKEGATDPTFLYFAYGMKELKC
;
A
#
# COMPACT_ATOMS: atom_id res chain seq x y z
N MET A 1 0.09 -20.04 7.33
CA MET A 1 0.50 -18.80 6.63
C MET A 1 0.25 -17.63 7.57
N LEU A 2 1.12 -16.63 7.62
CA LEU A 2 0.88 -15.40 8.38
C LEU A 2 0.39 -14.32 7.42
N VAL A 3 -0.70 -13.68 7.78
CA VAL A 3 -1.24 -12.52 7.07
C VAL A 3 -1.27 -11.35 8.03
N TYR A 4 -0.93 -10.17 7.52
CA TYR A 4 -0.97 -8.92 8.24
C TYR A 4 -2.21 -8.15 7.80
N GLN A 5 -3.15 -8.00 8.73
CA GLN A 5 -4.38 -7.24 8.50
C GLN A 5 -4.29 -5.86 9.12
N ASP A 6 -4.92 -4.88 8.48
CA ASP A 6 -5.09 -3.56 9.06
C ASP A 6 -5.93 -3.63 10.34
N LEU A 7 -5.46 -3.01 11.42
CA LEU A 7 -6.21 -2.92 12.68
C LEU A 7 -7.48 -2.05 12.59
N LEU A 8 -7.58 -1.18 11.59
CA LEU A 8 -8.72 -0.28 11.43
C LEU A 8 -9.80 -0.90 10.53
N THR A 9 -9.43 -1.49 9.39
CA THR A 9 -10.40 -2.04 8.43
C THR A 9 -10.49 -3.57 8.41
N ASN A 10 -9.48 -4.28 8.89
CA ASN A 10 -9.28 -5.73 8.72
C ASN A 10 -8.97 -6.16 7.26
N ASP A 11 -8.64 -5.22 6.37
CA ASP A 11 -8.11 -5.56 5.04
C ASP A 11 -6.75 -6.24 5.17
N GLU A 12 -6.49 -7.22 4.31
CA GLU A 12 -5.19 -7.88 4.22
C GLU A 12 -4.24 -7.00 3.42
N LEU A 13 -3.12 -6.59 4.03
CA LEU A 13 -2.19 -5.63 3.41
C LEU A 13 -0.81 -6.23 3.11
N LEU A 14 -0.44 -7.31 3.80
CA LEU A 14 0.85 -8.00 3.65
C LEU A 14 0.74 -9.47 4.12
N SER A 15 1.71 -10.32 3.77
CA SER A 15 1.83 -11.70 4.28
C SER A 15 3.29 -12.08 4.51
N ASP A 16 3.55 -13.19 5.20
CA ASP A 16 4.93 -13.68 5.43
C ASP A 16 5.68 -14.09 4.16
N SER A 17 4.98 -14.20 3.03
CA SER A 17 5.60 -14.41 1.71
C SER A 17 6.44 -13.22 1.26
N PHE A 18 6.24 -12.05 1.86
CA PHE A 18 6.94 -10.80 1.57
C PHE A 18 7.78 -10.38 2.79
N PRO A 19 9.08 -10.70 2.83
CA PRO A 19 9.92 -10.35 3.96
C PRO A 19 10.06 -8.83 4.09
N TYR A 20 9.97 -8.34 5.33
CA TYR A 20 10.13 -6.92 5.65
C TYR A 20 11.33 -6.65 6.55
N GLU A 21 11.86 -5.43 6.44
CA GLU A 21 12.89 -4.87 7.31
C GLU A 21 12.28 -3.77 8.18
N GLU A 22 12.57 -3.76 9.48
CA GLU A 22 12.06 -2.75 10.40
C GLU A 22 12.91 -1.47 10.34
N ILE A 23 12.27 -0.34 10.05
CA ILE A 23 12.92 0.99 10.00
C ILE A 23 12.25 1.96 10.97
N GLU A 24 12.88 3.12 11.20
CA GLU A 24 12.35 4.18 12.08
C GLU A 24 11.96 3.68 13.48
N ASN A 25 12.84 2.91 14.14
CA ASN A 25 12.60 2.27 15.45
C ASN A 25 11.43 1.27 15.45
N GLY A 26 11.25 0.52 14.36
CA GLY A 26 10.19 -0.48 14.23
C GLY A 26 8.81 0.12 13.99
N MET A 27 8.73 1.40 13.59
CA MET A 27 7.46 2.06 13.29
C MET A 27 6.99 1.80 11.88
N LEU A 28 7.95 1.59 10.97
CA LEU A 28 7.71 1.30 9.58
C LEU A 28 8.35 -0.03 9.20
N TRP A 29 7.64 -0.81 8.38
CA TRP A 29 8.17 -2.00 7.74
C TRP A 29 8.44 -1.70 6.28
N GLU A 30 9.66 -1.98 5.86
CA GLU A 30 10.10 -1.83 4.49
C GLU A 30 10.05 -3.19 3.78
N VAL A 31 9.28 -3.26 2.69
CA VAL A 31 9.07 -4.48 1.90
C VAL A 31 9.53 -4.22 0.48
N LYS A 32 10.28 -5.16 -0.12
CA LYS A 32 10.66 -5.06 -1.54
C LYS A 32 9.54 -5.67 -2.39
N GLY A 33 8.92 -4.85 -3.22
CA GLY A 33 8.04 -5.33 -4.28
C GLY A 33 8.85 -5.81 -5.48
N LYS A 34 8.16 -6.48 -6.41
CA LYS A 34 8.71 -6.93 -7.69
C LYS A 34 7.69 -6.72 -8.78
N TRP A 35 8.17 -6.32 -9.96
CA TRP A 35 7.34 -6.34 -11.14
C TRP A 35 7.10 -7.77 -11.60
N VAL A 36 5.83 -8.15 -11.71
CA VAL A 36 5.39 -9.43 -12.26
C VAL A 36 4.52 -9.18 -13.49
N VAL A 37 4.60 -10.10 -14.44
CA VAL A 37 3.68 -10.12 -15.57
C VAL A 37 2.44 -10.88 -15.11
N GLU A 38 1.29 -10.22 -15.12
CA GLU A 38 0.03 -10.90 -14.88
C GLU A 38 -0.37 -11.65 -16.17
N GLU A 39 -0.01 -12.94 -16.27
CA GLU A 39 -0.53 -13.82 -17.32
C GLU A 39 -2.00 -14.12 -17.00
N GLY A 40 -2.93 -13.34 -17.56
CA GLY A 40 -4.36 -13.68 -17.48
C GLY A 40 -5.35 -12.53 -17.30
N ALA A 41 -5.13 -11.37 -17.91
CA ALA A 41 -6.23 -10.42 -18.14
C ALA A 41 -7.20 -11.00 -19.18
N MET A 42 -7.96 -12.04 -18.81
CA MET A 42 -9.14 -12.44 -19.58
C MET A 42 -10.19 -11.33 -19.44
N ASP A 43 -10.26 -10.49 -20.46
CA ASP A 43 -11.45 -9.77 -20.90
C ASP A 43 -12.38 -9.21 -19.79
N PHE A 44 -11.88 -8.26 -18.99
CA PHE A 44 -12.79 -7.32 -18.33
C PHE A 44 -13.13 -6.21 -19.31
N ASN A 45 -14.29 -6.38 -19.94
CA ASN A 45 -14.96 -5.43 -20.82
C ASN A 45 -15.26 -4.09 -20.10
N ILE A 46 -14.25 -3.23 -19.92
CA ILE A 46 -14.43 -1.78 -19.67
C ILE A 46 -14.56 -1.08 -21.02
N GLY A 47 -15.53 -1.56 -21.81
CA GLY A 47 -15.78 -1.14 -23.18
C GLY A 47 -17.23 -0.80 -23.45
N ALA A 48 -17.96 -0.28 -22.44
CA ALA A 48 -19.27 0.32 -22.67
C ALA A 48 -19.15 1.70 -23.33
N ASN A 49 -18.62 1.75 -24.55
CA ASN A 49 -18.91 2.84 -25.49
C ASN A 49 -19.47 2.23 -26.78
N PRO A 50 -20.81 2.15 -26.94
CA PRO A 50 -21.41 1.65 -28.16
C PRO A 50 -21.43 2.78 -29.21
N SER A 51 -20.41 2.82 -30.07
CA SER A 51 -20.50 3.55 -31.33
C SER A 51 -19.62 2.88 -32.38
N ALA A 52 -20.26 1.93 -33.08
CA ALA A 52 -20.35 1.83 -34.53
C ALA A 52 -19.10 2.03 -35.40
N GLU A 53 -18.89 0.98 -36.21
CA GLU A 53 -18.26 0.94 -37.55
C GLU A 53 -16.75 0.73 -37.68
N GLY A 54 -16.40 -0.54 -37.99
CA GLY A 54 -15.64 -0.87 -39.21
C GLY A 54 -14.13 -1.12 -39.08
N GLY A 55 -13.71 -2.34 -39.45
CA GLY A 55 -12.36 -2.61 -39.95
C GLY A 55 -11.65 -3.80 -39.30
N GLU A 56 -11.35 -4.79 -40.13
CA GLU A 56 -10.61 -6.04 -39.87
C GLU A 56 -9.19 -5.88 -39.28
N ASP A 57 -8.83 -6.88 -38.47
CA ASP A 57 -7.56 -7.65 -38.43
C ASP A 57 -6.22 -6.90 -38.25
N GLU A 58 -5.61 -7.03 -37.06
CA GLU A 58 -4.22 -7.51 -36.89
C GLU A 58 -3.81 -7.43 -35.41
N GLY A 59 -3.38 -8.56 -34.84
CA GLY A 59 -2.57 -8.61 -33.61
C GLY A 59 -3.36 -8.68 -32.30
N VAL A 60 -3.55 -9.88 -31.77
CA VAL A 60 -3.70 -10.07 -30.32
C VAL A 60 -2.35 -9.70 -29.72
N ASP A 61 -2.15 -8.42 -29.42
CA ASP A 61 -1.07 -7.98 -28.54
C ASP A 61 -1.33 -8.71 -27.23
N ASP A 62 -0.41 -9.59 -26.86
CA ASP A 62 -0.35 -10.23 -25.55
C ASP A 62 -0.22 -9.09 -24.54
N GLN A 63 -1.37 -8.57 -24.09
CA GLN A 63 -1.48 -7.44 -23.16
C GLN A 63 -1.11 -7.91 -21.76
N ALA A 64 0.12 -8.38 -21.62
CA ALA A 64 0.82 -8.65 -20.39
C ALA A 64 0.87 -7.36 -19.57
N VAL A 65 -0.14 -7.13 -18.73
CA VAL A 65 -0.15 -6.01 -17.79
C VAL A 65 0.92 -6.32 -16.75
N LYS A 66 1.98 -5.51 -16.77
CA LYS A 66 3.00 -5.55 -15.71
C LYS A 66 2.39 -4.89 -14.48
N VAL A 67 2.25 -5.66 -13.42
CA VAL A 67 1.76 -5.21 -12.13
C VAL A 67 2.82 -5.49 -11.08
N VAL A 68 2.77 -4.75 -9.98
CA VAL A 68 3.63 -5.05 -8.84
C VAL A 68 2.98 -6.18 -8.05
N ASP A 69 3.75 -7.20 -7.70
CA ASP A 69 3.31 -8.42 -7.01
C ASP A 69 2.47 -8.13 -5.76
N ILE A 70 2.94 -7.22 -4.91
CA ILE A 70 2.26 -6.80 -3.69
C ILE A 70 0.92 -6.13 -4.01
N ILE A 71 0.89 -5.24 -5.01
CA ILE A 71 -0.33 -4.52 -5.40
C ILE A 71 -1.38 -5.51 -5.93
N SER A 72 -0.98 -6.45 -6.80
CA SER A 72 -1.89 -7.45 -7.35
C SER A 72 -2.35 -8.46 -6.29
N THR A 73 -1.43 -8.95 -5.44
CA THR A 73 -1.74 -9.96 -4.41
C THR A 73 -2.75 -9.45 -3.38
N PHE A 74 -2.59 -8.21 -2.91
CA PHE A 74 -3.46 -7.62 -1.88
C PHE A 74 -4.50 -6.65 -2.48
N ARG A 75 -4.59 -6.58 -3.81
CA ARG A 75 -5.51 -5.71 -4.57
C ARG A 75 -5.51 -4.26 -4.07
N LEU A 76 -4.32 -3.75 -3.80
CA LEU A 76 -4.14 -2.42 -3.25
C LEU A 76 -4.65 -1.36 -4.23
N GLN A 77 -5.38 -0.37 -3.71
CA GLN A 77 -6.00 0.68 -4.51
C GLN A 77 -5.15 1.95 -4.41
N GLU A 78 -4.67 2.44 -5.55
CA GLU A 78 -3.89 3.68 -5.60
C GLU A 78 -4.75 4.87 -5.18
N GLN A 79 -4.17 5.75 -4.37
CA GLN A 79 -4.75 6.99 -3.89
C GLN A 79 -4.07 8.19 -4.53
N PRO A 80 -4.78 9.33 -4.67
CA PRO A 80 -4.17 10.56 -5.16
C PRO A 80 -3.00 10.99 -4.26
N THR A 81 -2.02 11.64 -4.86
CA THR A 81 -0.84 12.15 -4.14
C THR A 81 -1.23 13.14 -3.06
N PHE A 82 -0.68 12.99 -1.86
CA PHE A 82 -0.94 13.89 -0.75
C PHE A 82 0.03 15.08 -0.72
N ASP A 83 -0.50 16.29 -0.57
CA ASP A 83 0.30 17.43 -0.13
C ASP A 83 0.71 17.28 1.34
N LYS A 84 1.79 17.96 1.74
CA LYS A 84 2.29 17.97 3.14
C LYS A 84 1.18 18.24 4.16
N LYS A 85 0.26 19.17 3.88
CA LYS A 85 -0.86 19.52 4.77
C LYS A 85 -1.89 18.41 4.87
N GLN A 86 -2.23 17.79 3.73
CA GLN A 86 -3.16 16.66 3.67
C GLN A 86 -2.57 15.47 4.43
N PHE A 87 -1.30 15.15 4.19
CA PHE A 87 -0.61 14.06 4.86
C PHE A 87 -0.53 14.24 6.38
N VAL A 88 -0.20 15.44 6.87
CA VAL A 88 -0.21 15.73 8.32
C VAL A 88 -1.62 15.58 8.90
N THR A 89 -2.66 15.94 8.15
CA THR A 89 -4.05 15.81 8.59
C THR A 89 -4.46 14.34 8.66
N TYR A 90 -4.12 13.56 7.64
CA TYR A 90 -4.28 12.11 7.63
C TYR A 90 -3.55 11.46 8.82
N MET A 91 -2.26 11.76 9.02
CA MET A 91 -1.47 11.19 10.12
C MET A 91 -2.06 11.50 11.50
N LYS A 92 -2.55 12.73 11.72
CA LYS A 92 -3.23 13.07 12.99
C LYS A 92 -4.49 12.24 13.19
N ARG A 93 -5.27 12.01 12.14
CA ARG A 93 -6.50 11.19 12.18
C ARG A 93 -6.15 9.72 12.41
N TYR A 94 -5.19 9.19 11.66
CA TYR A 94 -4.67 7.84 11.78
C TYR A 94 -4.15 7.55 13.20
N ILE A 95 -3.30 8.41 13.76
CA ILE A 95 -2.81 8.28 15.15
C ILE A 95 -3.97 8.25 16.15
N LYS A 96 -4.98 9.09 15.97
CA LYS A 96 -6.16 9.15 16.86
C LYS A 96 -6.99 7.87 16.81
N LEU A 97 -7.11 7.24 15.64
CA LEU A 97 -7.87 6.01 15.44
C LEU A 97 -7.08 4.77 15.88
N LEU A 98 -5.77 4.74 15.62
CA LEU A 98 -4.92 3.61 15.94
C LEU A 98 -4.56 3.52 17.42
N THR A 99 -4.25 4.64 18.06
CA THR A 99 -3.87 4.67 19.50
C THR A 99 -4.82 3.85 20.40
N PRO A 100 -6.15 4.01 20.35
CA PRO A 100 -7.05 3.23 21.21
C PRO A 100 -7.15 1.74 20.86
N LYS A 101 -6.63 1.32 19.70
CA LYS A 101 -6.58 -0.09 19.27
C LYS A 101 -5.32 -0.81 19.76
N LEU A 102 -4.31 -0.06 20.19
CA LEU A 102 -3.03 -0.58 20.69
C LEU A 102 -3.09 -0.87 22.19
N ASP A 103 -2.34 -1.88 22.64
CA ASP A 103 -2.07 -2.14 24.05
C ASP A 103 -1.32 -0.98 24.71
N ALA A 104 -1.45 -0.82 26.04
CA ALA A 104 -0.86 0.30 26.77
C ALA A 104 0.65 0.47 26.52
N GLU A 105 1.42 -0.63 26.55
CA GLU A 105 2.87 -0.61 26.28
C GLU A 105 3.19 -0.16 24.84
N LYS A 106 2.42 -0.67 23.87
CA LYS A 106 2.55 -0.29 22.46
C LYS A 106 2.13 1.16 22.22
N GLN A 107 1.16 1.68 22.95
CA GLN A 107 0.74 3.09 22.85
C GLN A 107 1.86 4.05 23.25
N GLU A 108 2.60 3.74 24.31
CA GLU A 108 3.72 4.58 24.77
C GLU A 108 4.84 4.63 23.73
N LEU A 109 5.23 3.46 23.21
CA LEU A 109 6.22 3.34 22.13
C LEU A 109 5.74 4.04 20.86
N PHE A 110 4.49 3.79 20.45
CA PHE A 110 3.90 4.38 19.26
C PHE A 110 3.93 5.92 19.34
N LYS A 111 3.43 6.51 20.43
CA LYS A 111 3.42 7.97 20.61
C LYS A 111 4.83 8.57 20.63
N LYS A 112 5.82 7.84 21.16
CA LYS A 112 7.20 8.31 21.27
C LYS A 112 7.91 8.34 19.90
N HIS A 113 7.67 7.35 19.05
CA HIS A 113 8.45 7.16 17.81
C HIS A 113 7.69 7.58 16.53
N ILE A 114 6.36 7.74 16.57
CA ILE A 114 5.55 8.02 15.37
C ILE A 114 5.86 9.39 14.77
N GLU A 115 6.28 10.35 15.60
CA GLU A 115 6.69 11.67 15.09
C GLU A 115 7.92 11.57 14.18
N GLY A 116 8.88 10.69 14.52
CA GLY A 116 10.07 10.42 13.70
C GLY A 116 9.68 9.82 12.35
N ALA A 117 8.92 8.74 12.38
CA ALA A 117 8.41 8.08 11.17
C ALA A 117 7.58 9.04 10.30
N THR A 118 6.75 9.90 10.91
CA THR A 118 5.97 10.92 10.17
C THR A 118 6.89 11.91 9.48
N LYS A 119 7.96 12.37 10.13
CA LYS A 119 8.94 13.29 9.53
C LYS A 119 9.73 12.62 8.40
N TYR A 120 10.09 11.35 8.57
CA TYR A 120 10.74 10.55 7.54
C TYR A 120 9.88 10.49 6.26
N LEU A 121 8.60 10.11 6.40
CA LEU A 121 7.65 10.06 5.28
C LEU A 121 7.41 11.46 4.67
N LEU A 122 7.30 12.50 5.49
CA LEU A 122 7.13 13.89 5.01
C LEU A 122 8.31 14.40 4.19
N SER A 123 9.52 13.93 4.47
CA SER A 123 10.71 14.28 3.70
C SER A 123 10.63 13.72 2.28
N LYS A 124 10.02 12.53 2.13
CA LYS A 124 9.89 11.78 0.87
C LYS A 124 8.51 11.91 0.22
N ILE A 125 7.62 12.74 0.76
CA ILE A 125 6.20 12.81 0.34
C ILE A 125 5.97 13.00 -1.16
N LYS A 126 6.90 13.64 -1.87
CA LYS A 126 6.80 13.86 -3.32
C LYS A 126 7.15 12.62 -4.15
N GLU A 127 7.90 11.70 -3.57
CA GLU A 127 8.35 10.45 -4.19
C GLU A 127 7.46 9.27 -3.79
N LEU A 128 6.62 9.44 -2.77
CA LEU A 128 5.71 8.43 -2.27
C LEU A 128 4.46 8.37 -3.15
N GLN A 129 4.14 7.16 -3.60
CA GLN A 129 2.83 6.74 -4.05
C GLN A 129 2.04 6.22 -2.85
N PHE A 130 0.73 6.42 -2.86
CA PHE A 130 -0.16 6.10 -1.76
C PHE A 130 -1.14 5.03 -2.17
N PHE A 131 -1.34 4.04 -1.32
CA PHE A 131 -2.25 2.93 -1.56
C PHE A 131 -3.08 2.63 -0.32
N VAL A 132 -4.30 2.14 -0.51
CA VAL A 132 -5.17 1.64 0.55
C VAL A 132 -5.59 0.20 0.25
N GLY A 133 -6.11 -0.50 1.25
CA GLY A 133 -6.66 -1.85 1.06
C GLY A 133 -7.88 -1.89 0.14
N GLU A 134 -8.33 -3.11 -0.20
CA GLU A 134 -9.44 -3.36 -1.13
C GLU A 134 -10.73 -2.61 -0.71
N SER A 135 -10.99 -2.44 0.59
CA SER A 135 -12.17 -1.74 1.08
C SER A 135 -12.19 -0.22 0.82
N MET A 136 -11.09 0.38 0.33
CA MET A 136 -10.97 1.80 -0.02
C MET A 136 -11.40 2.78 1.08
N GLN A 137 -11.18 2.43 2.36
CA GLN A 137 -11.56 3.32 3.45
C GLN A 137 -10.51 4.43 3.65
N ASP A 138 -10.95 5.69 3.60
CA ASP A 138 -10.11 6.88 3.86
C ASP A 138 -9.44 6.89 5.25
N ASP A 139 -10.00 6.14 6.20
CA ASP A 139 -9.55 6.04 7.58
C ASP A 139 -8.61 4.86 7.86
N ALA A 140 -8.26 4.08 6.83
CA ALA A 140 -7.46 2.86 6.95
C ALA A 140 -5.97 3.13 7.11
N SER A 141 -5.20 2.07 7.42
CA SER A 141 -3.76 2.09 7.20
C SER A 141 -3.45 2.28 5.71
N MET A 142 -2.68 3.33 5.43
CA MET A 142 -2.12 3.58 4.11
C MET A 142 -0.79 2.85 3.93
N VAL A 143 -0.63 2.29 2.74
CA VAL A 143 0.62 1.68 2.26
C VAL A 143 1.30 2.69 1.35
N PHE A 144 2.60 2.89 1.52
CA PHE A 144 3.36 3.79 0.67
C PHE A 144 4.26 3.00 -0.25
N ALA A 145 4.46 3.43 -1.49
CA ALA A 145 5.50 2.89 -2.36
C ALA A 145 6.43 4.01 -2.83
N TYR A 146 7.71 3.72 -2.99
CA TYR A 146 8.67 4.61 -3.61
C TYR A 146 9.79 3.81 -4.28
N TYR A 147 10.49 4.44 -5.21
CA TYR A 147 11.68 3.86 -5.83
C TYR A 147 12.91 4.38 -5.11
N LYS A 148 13.77 3.45 -4.66
CA LYS A 148 15.11 3.83 -4.19
C LYS A 148 15.94 4.30 -5.37
N GLU A 149 16.91 5.17 -5.12
CA GLU A 149 17.79 5.68 -6.17
C GLU A 149 18.49 4.51 -6.89
N GLY A 150 18.29 4.41 -8.21
CA GLY A 150 18.84 3.33 -9.04
C GLY A 150 18.12 1.98 -8.95
N ALA A 151 17.02 1.87 -8.19
CA ALA A 151 16.22 0.65 -8.12
C ALA A 151 15.20 0.58 -9.25
N THR A 152 15.07 -0.60 -9.86
CA THR A 152 14.02 -0.93 -10.85
C THR A 152 12.70 -1.30 -10.21
N ASP A 153 12.78 -1.81 -8.98
CA ASP A 153 11.65 -2.38 -8.26
C ASP A 153 11.19 -1.43 -7.13
N PRO A 154 9.87 -1.29 -6.93
CA PRO A 154 9.32 -0.44 -5.89
C PRO A 154 9.60 -1.01 -4.49
N THR A 155 9.80 -0.11 -3.55
CA THR A 155 9.87 -0.41 -2.12
C THR A 155 8.59 0.07 -1.46
N PHE A 156 7.94 -0.81 -0.70
CA PHE A 156 6.74 -0.51 0.04
C PHE A 156 7.06 -0.22 1.51
N LEU A 157 6.31 0.69 2.11
CA LEU A 157 6.37 1.05 3.51
C LEU A 157 5.00 0.85 4.14
N TYR A 158 4.99 0.14 5.27
CA TYR A 158 3.80 -0.16 6.06
C TYR A 158 3.97 0.38 7.48
N PHE A 159 2.89 0.79 8.14
CA PHE A 159 2.94 1.09 9.57
C PHE A 159 2.89 -0.20 10.39
N ALA A 160 4.00 -0.57 11.02
CA ALA A 160 4.11 -1.79 11.82
C ALA A 160 3.01 -1.92 12.88
N TYR A 161 2.77 -0.84 13.62
CA TYR A 161 1.75 -0.78 14.66
C TYR A 161 0.33 -0.73 14.11
N GLY A 162 0.15 -0.49 12.81
CA GLY A 162 -1.15 -0.60 12.13
C GLY A 162 -1.53 -2.04 11.78
N MET A 163 -0.57 -2.97 11.84
CA MET A 163 -0.74 -4.33 11.38
C MET A 163 -1.04 -5.28 12.53
N LYS A 164 -2.01 -6.16 12.33
CA LYS A 164 -2.32 -7.29 13.19
C LYS A 164 -1.88 -8.58 12.51
N GLU A 165 -1.03 -9.32 13.21
CA GLU A 165 -0.64 -10.67 12.79
C GLU A 165 -1.79 -11.65 12.97
N LEU A 166 -2.14 -12.34 11.89
CA LEU A 166 -3.11 -13.43 11.90
C LEU A 166 -2.47 -14.68 11.35
N LYS A 167 -2.57 -15.75 12.14
CA LYS A 167 -2.11 -17.07 11.76
C LYS A 167 -3.27 -17.84 11.17
N CYS A 168 -3.18 -18.12 9.88
CA CYS A 168 -4.09 -18.97 9.11
C CYS A 168 -3.49 -20.38 8.96
#